data_AF-A0A0G0URI6-F1
#
_entry.id   AF-A0A0G0URI6-F1
#
_cell.length_a   1.000
_cell.length_b   1.000
_cell.length_c   1.000
_cell.angle_alpha   90.00
_cell.angle_beta   90.00
_cell.angle_gamma   90.00
#
_symmetry.space_group_name_H-M   'P 1'
#
loop_
_entity.id
_entity.type
_entity.pdbx_description
1 polymer ?
#
loop_
_entity_poly.entity_id
_entity_poly.type
_entity_poly.pdbx_seq_one_letter_code
_entity_poly.pdbx_strand_id
1 'polypeptide(L)'
;MRNFSLMEKDKYSAVWVSYSSIKDFLQCPRSYFLRNVYRDPDTNHKITITNPPLALGQAVHEVVESLSVIPVESRFKKSLLERLGVAWEKVEGEKGGFPNDEVEQAYRNRAEGMLRRLMEHPGPLKNLAVKINMDLPHYYLSEDDNIILCGKIDWLEYFPDSDTVHIIDFKTSKNDEDGDSLQLPIYLLIVSNTQMRKISKASYWYIERNDEPTEVGIPDMEKSKERILKVAKDISLARKLNRFKCLYGPGCRYCKPYEAIVEKRAKLVGINDFGQDIYVVDSSCIFNIFCYTASMATQKKSAKKSSTRAVKTSSRTKASKETKDMQSTGLPDSTRSTAALAATADTSSATAIKENDWRKRFFIPLIIVLLAVLAYVGMQQLVVATVNGVPVSRITLLKEMESQIGEQVLDSLITRQLILQEAKKQNIAVTDEEIDQEIEKLKEQFSASGQDFDELLKLQGMTMERVREEIRLQKIIEKAVAGDMEITDEEVNEFIEQNSSFLPEGQDASDPQLREDVKQQLKQQKVGEKTNEWIEQLKSEASIKYFGPFAQKITPTPAPAIQIPEGDQTQEETDTPESTAQPTQ
;
A
#
# COMPACT_ATOMS: atom_id res chain seq x y z
N MET A 1 17.70 -12.22 14.29
CA MET A 1 17.66 -11.60 12.94
C MET A 1 16.32 -11.93 12.28
N ARG A 2 15.96 -11.36 11.13
CA ARG A 2 14.76 -11.79 10.38
C ARG A 2 15.19 -12.76 9.29
N ASN A 3 14.82 -14.02 9.38
CA ASN A 3 15.16 -15.01 8.36
C ASN A 3 14.48 -14.67 7.02
N PHE A 4 15.29 -14.61 5.96
CA PHE A 4 14.83 -14.44 4.58
C PHE A 4 14.18 -15.74 4.11
N SER A 5 12.84 -15.78 4.10
CA SER A 5 12.19 -16.52 2.99
C SER A 5 12.67 -15.90 1.69
N LEU A 6 12.80 -16.70 0.63
CA LEU A 6 12.99 -16.17 -0.72
C LEU A 6 11.86 -15.20 -1.03
N MET A 7 12.22 -13.91 -1.17
CA MET A 7 11.27 -12.86 -1.40
C MET A 7 10.93 -12.79 -2.88
N GLU A 8 9.76 -13.35 -3.24
CA GLU A 8 8.81 -12.52 -4.00
C GLU A 8 8.80 -11.15 -3.29
N LYS A 9 9.31 -10.10 -3.95
CA LYS A 9 9.64 -8.81 -3.31
C LYS A 9 8.39 -8.24 -2.64
N ASP A 10 8.27 -8.50 -1.32
CA ASP A 10 7.00 -8.37 -0.64
C ASP A 10 6.71 -6.90 -0.36
N LYS A 11 5.66 -6.39 -1.03
CA LYS A 11 5.17 -5.03 -0.83
C LYS A 11 4.82 -4.73 0.64
N TYR A 12 4.48 -5.71 1.47
CA TYR A 12 4.21 -5.46 2.90
C TYR A 12 5.50 -5.31 3.72
N SER A 13 6.61 -5.93 3.29
CA SER A 13 7.97 -5.74 3.84
C SER A 13 8.65 -4.44 3.38
N ALA A 14 8.26 -3.92 2.20
CA ALA A 14 8.89 -2.80 1.52
C ALA A 14 8.98 -1.49 2.35
N VAL A 15 9.97 -0.68 2.04
CA VAL A 15 10.07 0.69 2.56
C VAL A 15 9.23 1.62 1.69
N TRP A 16 7.95 1.72 2.05
CA TRP A 16 7.05 2.73 1.50
C TRP A 16 7.49 4.14 1.91
N VAL A 17 7.62 5.02 0.92
CA VAL A 17 7.90 6.45 1.08
C VAL A 17 6.87 7.27 0.30
N SER A 18 6.54 8.44 0.82
CA SER A 18 5.67 9.43 0.18
C SER A 18 6.24 10.83 0.36
N TYR A 19 5.70 11.82 -0.35
CA TYR A 19 6.09 13.22 -0.16
C TYR A 19 5.98 13.67 1.31
N SER A 20 4.90 13.32 2.02
CA SER A 20 4.74 13.68 3.43
C SER A 20 5.78 13.01 4.32
N SER A 21 6.07 11.73 4.10
CA SER A 21 7.05 11.00 4.91
C SER A 21 8.49 11.44 4.61
N ILE A 22 8.81 11.75 3.35
CA ILE A 22 10.10 12.33 2.94
C ILE A 22 10.29 13.71 3.56
N LYS A 23 9.24 14.56 3.53
CA LYS A 23 9.23 15.89 4.17
C LYS A 23 9.41 15.79 5.69
N ASP A 24 8.77 14.82 6.36
CA ASP A 24 8.99 14.57 7.79
C ASP A 24 10.45 14.19 8.10
N PHE A 25 11.05 13.30 7.30
CA PHE A 25 12.42 12.80 7.53
C PHE A 25 13.47 13.89 7.33
N LEU A 26 13.39 14.63 6.21
CA LEU A 26 14.26 15.77 5.92
C LEU A 26 14.12 16.90 6.94
N GLN A 27 12.93 17.10 7.51
CA GLN A 27 12.72 18.08 8.58
C GLN A 27 13.24 17.59 9.95
N CYS A 28 13.04 16.32 10.29
CA CYS A 28 13.59 15.67 11.47
C CYS A 28 13.33 14.14 11.45
N PRO A 29 14.37 13.27 11.42
CA PRO A 29 14.18 11.81 11.47
C PRO A 29 13.40 11.33 12.70
N ARG A 30 13.52 12.02 13.85
CA ARG A 30 12.70 11.77 15.04
C ARG A 30 11.21 12.04 14.81
N SER A 31 10.87 13.09 14.05
CA SER A 31 9.48 13.40 13.64
C SER A 31 8.95 12.37 12.65
N TYR A 32 9.79 11.94 11.70
CA TYR A 32 9.45 10.82 10.80
C TYR A 32 9.06 9.58 11.58
N PHE A 33 9.89 9.16 12.55
CA PHE A 33 9.59 7.99 13.38
C PHE A 33 8.25 8.10 14.07
N LEU A 34 8.03 9.18 14.83
CA LEU A 34 6.86 9.33 15.69
C LEU A 34 5.54 9.39 14.92
N ARG A 35 5.56 9.85 13.67
CA ARG A 35 4.37 9.95 12.81
C ARG A 35 4.19 8.75 11.87
N ASN A 36 5.28 8.21 11.31
CA ASN A 36 5.24 7.23 10.22
C ASN A 36 5.53 5.79 10.67
N VAL A 37 6.30 5.59 11.74
CA VAL A 37 6.80 4.26 12.18
C VAL A 37 6.21 3.85 13.54
N TYR A 38 6.18 4.78 14.49
CA TYR A 38 5.71 4.56 15.86
C TYR A 38 4.24 4.12 15.90
N ARG A 39 3.95 3.26 16.88
CA ARG A 39 2.61 2.87 17.31
C ARG A 39 2.53 3.05 18.81
N ASP A 40 1.38 3.51 19.30
CA ASP A 40 1.16 3.67 20.73
C ASP A 40 1.11 2.28 21.43
N PRO A 41 1.81 2.06 22.56
CA PRO A 41 1.82 0.76 23.23
C PRO A 41 0.48 0.29 23.83
N ASP A 42 -0.44 1.21 24.14
CA ASP A 42 -1.74 0.89 24.73
C ASP A 42 -2.81 0.61 23.66
N THR A 43 -2.75 1.26 22.48
CA THR A 43 -3.73 1.09 21.39
C THR A 43 -3.23 0.32 20.17
N ASN A 44 -1.91 0.21 19.99
CA ASN A 44 -1.24 -0.25 18.76
C ASN A 44 -1.58 0.57 17.49
N HIS A 45 -2.27 1.70 17.62
CA HIS A 45 -2.55 2.62 16.50
C HIS A 45 -1.34 3.51 16.20
N LYS A 46 -1.30 4.10 15.00
CA LYS A 46 -0.39 5.23 14.74
C LYS A 46 -0.98 6.51 15.30
N ILE A 47 -0.14 7.46 15.69
CA ILE A 47 -0.57 8.77 16.20
C ILE A 47 -0.57 9.82 15.08
N THR A 48 -1.48 10.80 15.15
CA THR A 48 -1.51 11.96 14.25
C THR A 48 -1.89 13.24 15.01
N ILE A 49 -1.53 14.41 14.47
CA ILE A 49 -1.81 15.71 15.08
C ILE A 49 -2.82 16.48 14.23
N THR A 50 -3.85 17.03 14.88
CA THR A 50 -4.84 17.94 14.28
C THR A 50 -4.62 19.38 14.77
N ASN A 51 -4.93 20.36 13.91
CA ASN A 51 -4.95 21.79 14.25
C ASN A 51 -5.78 22.58 13.21
N PRO A 52 -6.23 23.81 13.51
CA PRO A 52 -7.17 24.55 12.65
C PRO A 52 -6.72 24.74 11.19
N PRO A 53 -5.44 25.04 10.88
CA PRO A 53 -4.92 25.00 9.50
C PRO A 53 -5.05 23.64 8.80
N LEU A 54 -4.70 22.54 9.47
CA LEU A 54 -4.81 21.19 8.89
C LEU A 54 -6.26 20.77 8.71
N ALA A 55 -7.14 21.07 9.66
CA ALA A 55 -8.58 20.80 9.62
C ALA A 55 -9.25 21.46 8.40
N LEU A 56 -8.97 22.75 8.18
CA LEU A 56 -9.42 23.47 6.99
C LEU A 56 -8.87 22.84 5.71
N GLY A 57 -7.58 22.52 5.69
CA GLY A 57 -6.93 21.91 4.52
C GLY A 57 -7.61 20.60 4.14
N GLN A 58 -7.75 19.67 5.09
CA GLN A 58 -8.41 18.38 4.90
C GLN A 58 -9.84 18.53 4.38
N ALA A 59 -10.64 19.42 4.98
CA ALA A 59 -12.04 19.60 4.58
C ALA A 59 -12.18 20.19 3.15
N VAL A 60 -11.31 21.13 2.75
CA VAL A 60 -11.31 21.67 1.38
C VAL A 60 -10.85 20.62 0.36
N HIS A 61 -9.76 19.90 0.66
CA HIS A 61 -9.24 18.83 -0.21
C HIS A 61 -10.26 17.71 -0.41
N GLU A 62 -10.91 17.21 0.66
CA GLU A 62 -11.95 16.17 0.53
C GLU A 62 -13.08 16.60 -0.40
N VAL A 63 -13.51 17.87 -0.34
CA VAL A 63 -14.54 18.41 -1.24
C VAL A 63 -14.07 18.46 -2.69
N VAL A 64 -12.90 19.05 -2.98
CA VAL A 64 -12.43 19.29 -4.35
C VAL A 64 -12.01 17.99 -5.05
N GLU A 65 -11.24 17.14 -4.36
CA GLU A 65 -10.81 15.84 -4.89
C GLU A 65 -12.01 14.93 -5.18
N SER A 66 -13.11 15.03 -4.40
CA SER A 66 -14.35 14.27 -4.65
C SER A 66 -15.04 14.60 -5.99
N LEU A 67 -14.67 15.70 -6.66
CA LEU A 67 -15.23 16.06 -7.96
C LEU A 67 -14.63 15.21 -9.10
N SER A 68 -13.44 14.63 -8.90
CA SER A 68 -12.74 13.84 -9.93
C SER A 68 -13.55 12.65 -10.42
N VAL A 69 -14.19 11.93 -9.49
CA VAL A 69 -15.04 10.75 -9.73
C VAL A 69 -16.46 11.08 -10.22
N ILE A 70 -16.80 12.36 -10.37
CA ILE A 70 -18.13 12.82 -10.80
C ILE A 70 -18.07 13.25 -12.27
N PRO A 71 -19.03 12.82 -13.13
CA PRO A 71 -19.17 13.31 -14.49
C PRO A 71 -19.16 14.84 -14.57
N VAL A 72 -18.46 15.37 -15.58
CA VAL A 72 -18.10 16.80 -15.71
C VAL A 72 -19.32 17.71 -15.58
N GLU A 73 -20.38 17.40 -16.32
CA GLU A 73 -21.65 18.14 -16.37
C GLU A 73 -22.48 17.99 -15.08
N SER A 74 -22.02 17.20 -14.11
CA SER A 74 -22.67 16.94 -12.83
C SER A 74 -21.90 17.42 -11.60
N ARG A 75 -20.59 17.72 -11.72
CA ARG A 75 -19.72 18.16 -10.60
C ARG A 75 -20.32 19.31 -9.78
N PHE A 76 -20.76 20.35 -10.47
CA PHE A 76 -21.26 21.61 -9.89
C PHE A 76 -22.79 21.66 -9.72
N LYS A 77 -23.53 20.56 -9.97
CA LYS A 77 -25.00 20.51 -9.75
C LYS A 77 -25.40 20.57 -8.27
N LYS A 78 -24.52 20.11 -7.38
CA LYS A 78 -24.64 20.27 -5.91
C LYS A 78 -23.61 21.29 -5.45
N SER A 79 -23.99 22.22 -4.58
CA SER A 79 -23.07 23.24 -4.08
C SER A 79 -21.85 22.62 -3.39
N LEU A 80 -20.65 23.18 -3.61
CA LEU A 80 -19.45 22.75 -2.89
C LEU A 80 -19.58 23.05 -1.39
N LEU A 81 -20.40 24.03 -1.00
CA LEU A 81 -20.66 24.40 0.39
C LEU A 81 -21.49 23.33 1.13
N GLU A 82 -22.41 22.66 0.42
CA GLU A 82 -23.15 21.51 0.97
C GLU A 82 -22.26 20.27 1.12
N ARG A 83 -21.19 20.16 0.31
CA ARG A 83 -20.16 19.12 0.48
C ARG A 83 -19.24 19.46 1.65
N LEU A 84 -18.87 20.74 1.79
CA LEU A 84 -18.07 21.23 2.91
C LEU A 84 -18.77 20.95 4.25
N GLY A 85 -20.08 21.13 4.35
CA GLY A 85 -20.83 20.78 5.58
C GLY A 85 -20.52 19.36 6.07
N VAL A 86 -20.66 18.36 5.19
CA VAL A 86 -20.41 16.94 5.49
C VAL A 86 -18.93 16.66 5.77
N ALA A 87 -18.00 17.32 5.05
CA ALA A 87 -16.57 17.21 5.34
C ALA A 87 -16.19 17.87 6.67
N TRP A 88 -16.91 18.92 7.09
CA TRP A 88 -16.65 19.68 8.32
C TRP A 88 -17.09 18.92 9.58
N GLU A 89 -18.16 18.13 9.52
CA GLU A 89 -18.61 17.23 10.61
C GLU A 89 -17.50 16.25 11.09
N LYS A 90 -16.53 15.93 10.21
CA LYS A 90 -15.34 15.13 10.56
C LYS A 90 -14.31 15.89 11.40
N VAL A 91 -14.24 17.22 11.26
CA VAL A 91 -13.18 18.08 11.83
C VAL A 91 -13.70 19.17 12.77
N GLU A 92 -15.00 19.21 13.06
CA GLU A 92 -15.61 20.19 13.96
C GLU A 92 -15.06 20.13 15.41
N GLY A 93 -15.08 21.28 16.09
CA GLY A 93 -14.66 21.47 17.47
C GLY A 93 -13.27 20.91 17.77
N GLU A 94 -13.20 20.09 18.82
CA GLU A 94 -11.92 19.54 19.29
C GLU A 94 -11.26 18.58 18.26
N LYS A 95 -12.02 17.98 17.34
CA LYS A 95 -11.47 17.09 16.28
C LYS A 95 -10.56 17.85 15.30
N GLY A 96 -10.86 19.13 15.05
CA GLY A 96 -10.04 20.04 14.25
C GLY A 96 -8.98 20.79 15.05
N GLY A 97 -8.91 20.55 16.37
CA GLY A 97 -8.09 21.35 17.28
C GLY A 97 -8.55 22.80 17.39
N PHE A 98 -9.83 23.10 17.13
CA PHE A 98 -10.36 24.44 17.34
C PHE A 98 -10.48 24.72 18.85
N PRO A 99 -9.92 25.84 19.36
CA PRO A 99 -9.95 26.17 20.78
C PRO A 99 -11.30 26.74 21.25
N ASN A 100 -12.14 27.20 20.32
CA ASN A 100 -13.49 27.69 20.53
C ASN A 100 -14.22 27.89 19.18
N ASP A 101 -15.53 28.06 19.26
CA ASP A 101 -16.48 28.23 18.15
C ASP A 101 -16.17 29.45 17.27
N GLU A 102 -15.61 30.53 17.83
CA GLU A 102 -15.26 31.75 17.07
C GLU A 102 -14.08 31.48 16.12
N VAL A 103 -13.04 30.79 16.61
CA VAL A 103 -11.92 30.36 15.78
C VAL A 103 -12.38 29.32 14.76
N GLU A 104 -13.23 28.36 15.14
CA GLU A 104 -13.80 27.41 14.17
C GLU A 104 -14.56 28.13 13.05
N GLN A 105 -15.49 29.02 13.39
CA GLN A 105 -16.28 29.75 12.41
C GLN A 105 -15.40 30.64 11.51
N ALA A 106 -14.30 31.20 12.02
CA ALA A 106 -13.34 31.95 11.21
C ALA A 106 -12.63 31.06 10.17
N TYR A 107 -12.22 29.84 10.54
CA TYR A 107 -11.67 28.87 9.58
C TYR A 107 -12.75 28.33 8.62
N ARG A 108 -13.97 28.09 9.09
CA ARG A 108 -15.11 27.67 8.26
C ARG A 108 -15.46 28.70 7.20
N ASN A 109 -15.54 29.98 7.57
CA ASN A 109 -15.76 31.10 6.65
C ASN A 109 -14.65 31.19 5.58
N ARG A 110 -13.39 30.94 5.98
CA ARG A 110 -12.23 30.92 5.08
C ARG A 110 -12.30 29.73 4.09
N ALA A 111 -12.72 28.55 4.55
CA ALA A 111 -12.96 27.38 3.69
C ALA A 111 -14.14 27.60 2.71
N GLU A 112 -15.23 28.21 3.17
CA GLU A 112 -16.33 28.61 2.29
C GLU A 112 -15.88 29.62 1.22
N GLY A 113 -15.03 30.60 1.58
CA GLY A 113 -14.45 31.54 0.63
C GLY A 113 -13.62 30.87 -0.47
N MET A 114 -12.79 29.89 -0.10
CA MET A 114 -12.03 29.06 -1.06
C MET A 114 -12.96 28.33 -2.04
N LEU A 115 -14.01 27.68 -1.53
CA LEU A 115 -14.93 26.91 -2.38
C LEU A 115 -15.88 27.80 -3.21
N ARG A 116 -16.24 29.00 -2.75
CA ARG A 116 -16.97 29.99 -3.54
C ARG A 116 -16.15 30.43 -4.76
N ARG A 117 -14.86 30.75 -4.57
CA ARG A 117 -13.95 31.01 -5.69
C ARG A 117 -13.92 29.84 -6.68
N LEU A 118 -13.82 28.59 -6.24
CA LEU A 118 -13.84 27.44 -7.16
C LEU A 118 -15.20 27.19 -7.86
N MET A 119 -16.30 27.76 -7.36
CA MET A 119 -17.60 27.73 -8.06
C MET A 119 -17.72 28.85 -9.10
N GLU A 120 -17.13 30.02 -8.81
CA GLU A 120 -17.09 31.20 -9.70
C GLU A 120 -16.04 31.04 -10.81
N HIS A 121 -14.84 30.56 -10.44
CA HIS A 121 -13.66 30.31 -11.27
C HIS A 121 -13.24 28.82 -11.22
N PRO A 122 -14.03 27.91 -11.82
CA PRO A 122 -13.80 26.46 -11.70
C PRO A 122 -12.68 25.90 -12.59
N GLY A 123 -12.18 26.65 -13.59
CA GLY A 123 -11.03 26.27 -14.43
C GLY A 123 -11.00 24.78 -14.85
N PRO A 124 -9.87 24.08 -14.66
CA PRO A 124 -9.71 22.64 -14.93
C PRO A 124 -10.73 21.69 -14.28
N LEU A 125 -11.47 22.10 -13.24
CA LEU A 125 -12.53 21.27 -12.64
C LEU A 125 -13.73 21.08 -13.59
N LYS A 126 -13.85 21.91 -14.63
CA LYS A 126 -14.82 21.74 -15.74
C LYS A 126 -14.29 20.87 -16.90
N ASN A 127 -13.04 20.44 -16.87
CA ASN A 127 -12.43 19.65 -17.94
C ASN A 127 -12.41 18.15 -17.60
N LEU A 128 -12.08 17.30 -18.57
CA LEU A 128 -11.93 15.86 -18.32
C LEU A 128 -10.77 15.61 -17.36
N ALA A 129 -10.86 14.55 -16.56
CA ALA A 129 -9.83 14.15 -15.61
C ALA A 129 -9.56 12.64 -15.72
N VAL A 130 -8.30 12.23 -15.57
CA VAL A 130 -7.91 10.82 -15.57
C VAL A 130 -7.91 10.30 -14.14
N LYS A 131 -8.70 9.24 -13.85
CA LYS A 131 -8.51 8.45 -12.63
C LYS A 131 -7.40 7.42 -12.86
N ILE A 132 -6.36 7.43 -12.03
CA ILE A 132 -5.41 6.32 -11.93
C ILE A 132 -6.16 5.12 -11.30
N ASN A 133 -5.99 3.92 -11.85
CA ASN A 133 -6.76 2.74 -11.42
C ASN A 133 -6.18 2.08 -10.14
N MET A 134 -5.87 2.89 -9.13
CA MET A 134 -5.28 2.51 -7.85
C MET A 134 -5.81 3.47 -6.78
N ASP A 135 -6.26 2.96 -5.63
CA ASP A 135 -6.78 3.84 -4.55
C ASP A 135 -5.65 4.62 -3.84
N LEU A 136 -4.45 4.06 -3.81
CA LEU A 136 -3.20 4.76 -3.56
C LEU A 136 -2.23 4.45 -4.71
N PRO A 137 -2.03 5.38 -5.67
CA PRO A 137 -1.01 5.25 -6.70
C PRO A 137 0.39 5.04 -6.10
N HIS A 138 1.08 4.00 -6.58
CA HIS A 138 2.43 3.64 -6.14
C HIS A 138 3.16 2.80 -7.19
N TYR A 139 4.48 2.79 -7.12
CA TYR A 139 5.35 1.90 -7.91
C TYR A 139 6.68 1.67 -7.17
N TYR A 140 7.45 0.66 -7.59
CA TYR A 140 8.79 0.43 -7.05
C TYR A 140 9.77 1.50 -7.57
N LEU A 141 10.27 2.35 -6.66
CA LEU A 141 11.28 3.37 -6.97
C LEU A 141 12.67 2.75 -7.13
N SER A 142 12.94 1.70 -6.35
CA SER A 142 14.04 0.76 -6.52
C SER A 142 13.54 -0.59 -6.02
N GLU A 143 13.55 -1.61 -6.89
CA GLU A 143 13.17 -2.96 -6.50
C GLU A 143 14.26 -3.64 -5.65
N ASP A 144 15.52 -3.26 -5.80
CA ASP A 144 16.64 -3.93 -5.13
C ASP A 144 16.87 -3.40 -3.71
N ASP A 145 16.58 -2.12 -3.48
CA ASP A 145 16.45 -1.57 -2.13
C ASP A 145 15.13 -1.96 -1.43
N ASN A 146 14.20 -2.58 -2.17
CA ASN A 146 12.82 -2.84 -1.80
C ASN A 146 12.08 -1.56 -1.32
N ILE A 147 12.10 -0.52 -2.16
CA ILE A 147 11.52 0.81 -1.89
C ILE A 147 10.35 1.07 -2.84
N ILE A 148 9.20 1.41 -2.26
CA ILE A 148 7.97 1.79 -2.99
C ILE A 148 7.73 3.28 -2.79
N LEU A 149 7.63 4.04 -3.89
CA LEU A 149 7.18 5.44 -3.86
C LEU A 149 5.66 5.47 -4.06
N CYS A 150 4.95 6.12 -3.14
CA CYS A 150 3.50 6.27 -3.17
C CYS A 150 3.04 7.71 -2.94
N GLY A 151 1.83 8.01 -3.40
CA GLY A 151 1.22 9.32 -3.21
C GLY A 151 -0.16 9.41 -3.84
N LYS A 152 -1.04 10.20 -3.24
CA LYS A 152 -2.29 10.61 -3.88
C LYS A 152 -2.01 11.85 -4.71
N ILE A 153 -2.54 11.89 -5.94
CA ILE A 153 -2.49 13.07 -6.79
C ILE A 153 -3.85 13.77 -6.64
N ASP A 154 -3.80 15.04 -6.25
CA ASP A 154 -4.96 15.93 -6.04
C ASP A 154 -5.88 16.00 -7.27
N TRP A 155 -5.31 16.34 -8.44
CA TRP A 155 -6.03 16.37 -9.70
C TRP A 155 -5.13 16.08 -10.90
N LEU A 156 -5.68 15.34 -11.87
CA LEU A 156 -5.01 14.96 -13.10
C LEU A 156 -5.93 15.29 -14.28
N GLU A 157 -5.82 16.50 -14.81
CA GLU A 157 -6.60 16.99 -15.95
C GLU A 157 -6.16 16.28 -17.24
N TYR A 158 -7.10 16.08 -18.17
CA TYR A 158 -6.89 15.41 -19.46
C TYR A 158 -7.14 16.36 -20.63
N PHE A 159 -6.23 16.36 -21.61
CA PHE A 159 -6.36 17.08 -22.87
C PHE A 159 -6.54 16.08 -24.02
N PRO A 160 -7.78 15.86 -24.53
CA PRO A 160 -8.04 14.88 -25.58
C PRO A 160 -7.29 15.17 -26.89
N ASP A 161 -7.15 16.44 -27.26
CA ASP A 161 -6.58 16.87 -28.54
C ASP A 161 -5.08 16.54 -28.69
N SER A 162 -4.39 16.24 -27.57
CA SER A 162 -2.97 15.86 -27.52
C SER A 162 -2.71 14.49 -26.87
N ASP A 163 -3.74 13.84 -26.34
CA ASP A 163 -3.68 12.68 -25.42
C ASP A 163 -2.66 12.86 -24.26
N THR A 164 -2.59 14.08 -23.70
CA THR A 164 -1.69 14.41 -22.58
C THR A 164 -2.45 14.73 -21.30
N VAL A 165 -1.73 14.73 -20.18
CA VAL A 165 -2.25 15.04 -18.84
C VAL A 165 -1.55 16.22 -18.19
N HIS A 166 -2.28 16.91 -17.31
CA HIS A 166 -1.83 18.05 -16.52
C HIS A 166 -1.99 17.73 -15.04
N ILE A 167 -0.86 17.73 -14.32
CA ILE A 167 -0.84 17.54 -12.86
C ILE A 167 -1.18 18.87 -12.20
N ILE A 168 -2.21 18.89 -11.35
CA ILE A 168 -2.55 20.06 -10.53
C ILE A 168 -2.55 19.63 -9.06
N ASP A 169 -1.80 20.37 -8.26
CA ASP A 169 -1.69 20.22 -6.81
C ASP A 169 -2.41 21.39 -6.11
N PHE A 170 -3.34 21.10 -5.19
CA PHE A 170 -4.12 22.14 -4.52
C PHE A 170 -3.37 22.68 -3.29
N LYS A 171 -3.44 24.00 -3.11
CA LYS A 171 -2.80 24.68 -1.98
C LYS A 171 -3.81 25.57 -1.23
N THR A 172 -4.04 25.22 0.03
CA THR A 172 -4.86 25.95 1.01
C THR A 172 -4.02 26.87 1.93
N SER A 173 -2.72 26.95 1.66
CA SER A 173 -1.78 27.90 2.27
C SER A 173 -1.84 29.27 1.58
N LYS A 174 -1.56 30.33 2.35
CA LYS A 174 -1.33 31.69 1.79
C LYS A 174 0.04 31.82 1.13
N ASN A 175 1.01 31.07 1.65
CA ASN A 175 2.38 31.03 1.18
C ASN A 175 2.52 30.05 0.03
N ASP A 176 3.41 30.40 -0.89
CA ASP A 176 3.92 29.55 -1.96
C ASP A 176 4.63 28.31 -1.39
N GLU A 177 4.53 27.19 -2.11
CA GLU A 177 5.37 26.02 -1.87
C GLU A 177 6.81 26.32 -2.30
N ASP A 178 7.79 25.74 -1.60
CA ASP A 178 9.21 25.96 -1.86
C ASP A 178 9.61 25.51 -3.28
N GLY A 179 10.46 26.27 -3.95
CA GLY A 179 11.01 25.89 -5.26
C GLY A 179 11.83 24.60 -5.21
N ASP A 180 12.41 24.29 -4.05
CA ASP A 180 13.13 23.04 -3.79
C ASP A 180 12.23 21.87 -3.35
N SER A 181 10.89 22.04 -3.37
CA SER A 181 9.95 21.04 -2.87
C SER A 181 9.85 19.80 -3.78
N LEU A 182 9.96 18.63 -3.16
CA LEU A 182 9.88 17.34 -3.85
C LEU A 182 8.46 16.92 -4.23
N GLN A 183 7.41 17.73 -3.99
CA GLN A 183 6.03 17.29 -4.23
C GLN A 183 5.74 17.03 -5.71
N LEU A 184 5.99 18.01 -6.58
CA LEU A 184 5.81 17.84 -8.03
C LEU A 184 6.79 16.84 -8.64
N PRO A 185 8.09 16.78 -8.28
CA PRO A 185 8.98 15.67 -8.61
C PRO A 185 8.41 14.27 -8.28
N ILE A 186 7.78 14.11 -7.10
CA ILE A 186 7.14 12.85 -6.69
C ILE A 186 5.87 12.57 -7.50
N TYR A 187 5.00 13.57 -7.72
CA TYR A 187 3.79 13.40 -8.54
C TYR A 187 4.14 13.09 -10.00
N LEU A 188 5.15 13.74 -10.56
CA LEU A 188 5.68 13.49 -11.91
C LEU A 188 6.07 12.01 -12.07
N LEU A 189 6.91 11.50 -11.16
CA LEU A 189 7.34 10.11 -11.15
C LEU A 189 6.17 9.12 -11.00
N ILE A 190 5.26 9.35 -10.05
CA ILE A 190 4.11 8.46 -9.83
C ILE A 190 3.20 8.45 -11.07
N VAL A 191 2.86 9.61 -11.65
CA VAL A 191 1.99 9.70 -12.82
C VAL A 191 2.64 9.08 -14.06
N SER A 192 3.95 9.22 -14.24
CA SER A 192 4.67 8.57 -15.35
C SER A 192 4.79 7.04 -15.21
N ASN A 193 4.70 6.48 -14.00
CA ASN A 193 4.82 5.04 -13.77
C ASN A 193 3.49 4.33 -13.46
N THR A 194 2.38 5.05 -13.25
CA THR A 194 1.06 4.47 -12.93
C THR A 194 -0.01 4.67 -14.00
N GLN A 195 0.29 5.40 -15.09
CA GLN A 195 -0.59 5.53 -16.26
C GLN A 195 0.21 5.85 -17.55
N MET A 196 -0.41 5.64 -18.71
CA MET A 196 0.30 5.61 -20.02
C MET A 196 0.45 6.95 -20.75
N ARG A 197 -0.24 8.02 -20.33
CA ARG A 197 -0.24 9.31 -21.06
C ARG A 197 0.95 10.17 -20.69
N LYS A 198 1.39 10.99 -21.65
CA LYS A 198 2.48 11.94 -21.44
C LYS A 198 2.00 13.13 -20.60
N ILE A 199 2.83 13.56 -19.67
CA ILE A 199 2.59 14.74 -18.83
C ILE A 199 3.04 15.97 -19.63
N SER A 200 2.13 16.93 -19.86
CA SER A 200 2.41 18.13 -20.66
C SER A 200 2.46 19.43 -19.86
N LYS A 201 1.92 19.43 -18.64
CA LYS A 201 1.89 20.59 -17.73
C LYS A 201 1.95 20.12 -16.26
N ALA A 202 2.44 21.00 -15.39
CA ALA A 202 2.31 20.89 -13.95
C ALA A 202 1.95 22.27 -13.36
N SER A 203 1.04 22.33 -12.39
CA SER A 203 0.62 23.58 -11.73
C SER A 203 0.38 23.42 -10.23
N TYR A 204 0.63 24.50 -9.49
CA TYR A 204 0.13 24.70 -8.12
C TYR A 204 -1.11 25.60 -8.16
N TRP A 205 -2.23 25.20 -7.54
CA TRP A 205 -3.44 26.04 -7.46
C TRP A 205 -3.71 26.51 -6.03
N TYR A 206 -3.35 27.76 -5.75
CA TYR A 206 -3.50 28.41 -4.45
C TYR A 206 -4.92 28.94 -4.23
N ILE A 207 -5.86 28.07 -3.84
CA ILE A 207 -7.32 28.31 -3.83
C ILE A 207 -7.73 29.55 -3.00
N GLU A 208 -6.96 29.93 -1.98
CA GLU A 208 -7.28 31.13 -1.18
C GLU A 208 -7.09 32.45 -1.93
N ARG A 209 -6.25 32.48 -2.97
CA ARG A 209 -5.75 33.72 -3.59
C ARG A 209 -5.77 33.74 -5.13
N ASN A 210 -5.67 32.60 -5.80
CA ASN A 210 -5.55 32.53 -7.25
C ASN A 210 -6.82 31.91 -7.86
N ASP A 211 -7.43 32.63 -8.81
CA ASP A 211 -8.63 32.20 -9.52
C ASP A 211 -8.34 31.10 -10.56
N GLU A 212 -7.08 30.93 -10.96
CA GLU A 212 -6.59 29.91 -11.88
C GLU A 212 -5.31 29.23 -11.34
N PRO A 213 -4.95 28.01 -11.81
CA PRO A 213 -3.68 27.38 -11.45
C PRO A 213 -2.47 28.19 -11.91
N THR A 214 -1.38 28.12 -11.14
CA THR A 214 -0.09 28.70 -11.50
C THR A 214 0.82 27.60 -12.07
N GLU A 215 1.00 27.64 -13.39
CA GLU A 215 1.85 26.71 -14.13
C GLU A 215 3.33 26.88 -13.76
N VAL A 216 4.04 25.76 -13.64
CA VAL A 216 5.46 25.70 -13.30
C VAL A 216 6.21 24.76 -14.25
N GLY A 217 7.52 24.94 -14.35
CA GLY A 217 8.37 24.09 -15.18
C GLY A 217 8.32 22.63 -14.73
N ILE A 218 8.19 21.71 -15.69
CA ILE A 218 8.24 20.27 -15.44
C ILE A 218 9.65 19.89 -14.95
N PRO A 219 9.80 19.24 -13.78
CA PRO A 219 11.10 18.79 -13.30
C PRO A 219 11.79 17.79 -14.23
N ASP A 220 13.13 17.77 -14.19
CA ASP A 220 13.96 16.74 -14.83
C ASP A 220 13.69 15.38 -14.15
N MET A 221 13.29 14.37 -14.93
CA MET A 221 12.81 13.09 -14.41
C MET A 221 13.91 12.29 -13.71
N GLU A 222 15.10 12.19 -14.29
CA GLU A 222 16.17 11.37 -13.75
C GLU A 222 16.81 12.02 -12.52
N LYS A 223 17.02 13.35 -12.53
CA LYS A 223 17.47 14.07 -11.32
C LYS A 223 16.43 14.03 -10.20
N SER A 224 15.14 14.03 -10.54
CA SER A 224 14.06 13.81 -9.57
C SER A 224 14.15 12.41 -8.97
N LYS A 225 14.26 11.38 -9.81
CA LYS A 225 14.39 9.97 -9.39
C LYS A 225 15.61 9.76 -8.50
N GLU A 226 16.77 10.26 -8.89
CA GLU A 226 18.03 10.19 -8.12
C GLU A 226 17.88 10.86 -6.74
N ARG A 227 17.45 12.13 -6.70
CA ARG A 227 17.28 12.91 -5.46
C ARG A 227 16.28 12.26 -4.50
N ILE A 228 15.20 11.67 -5.03
CA ILE A 228 14.17 11.01 -4.22
C ILE A 228 14.63 9.61 -3.77
N LEU A 229 15.29 8.83 -4.63
CA LEU A 229 15.82 7.51 -4.28
C LEU A 229 16.91 7.61 -3.21
N LYS A 230 17.78 8.62 -3.26
CA LYS A 230 18.79 8.86 -2.22
C LYS A 230 18.14 9.01 -0.84
N VAL A 231 17.18 9.93 -0.69
CA VAL A 231 16.48 10.14 0.58
C VAL A 231 15.64 8.92 1.00
N ALA A 232 15.13 8.14 0.04
CA ALA A 232 14.44 6.90 0.34
C ALA A 232 15.39 5.78 0.83
N LYS A 233 16.63 5.71 0.32
CA LYS A 233 17.70 4.85 0.85
C LYS A 233 18.08 5.28 2.27
N ASP A 234 18.23 6.59 2.54
CA ASP A 234 18.48 7.12 3.89
C ASP A 234 17.37 6.72 4.88
N ILE A 235 16.10 6.82 4.47
CA ILE A 235 14.94 6.36 5.24
C ILE A 235 14.97 4.84 5.46
N SER A 236 15.34 4.06 4.44
CA SER A 236 15.45 2.60 4.51
C SER A 236 16.52 2.18 5.52
N LEU A 237 17.70 2.81 5.48
CA LEU A 237 18.78 2.60 6.44
C LEU A 237 18.36 3.00 7.86
N ALA A 238 17.78 4.19 8.05
CA ALA A 238 17.31 4.64 9.36
C ALA A 238 16.27 3.69 9.97
N ARG A 239 15.42 3.07 9.15
CA ARG A 239 14.49 2.00 9.56
C ARG A 239 15.19 0.68 9.90
N LYS A 240 16.20 0.27 9.14
CA LYS A 240 16.99 -0.95 9.42
C LYS A 240 17.78 -0.82 10.73
N LEU A 241 18.41 0.34 10.96
CA LEU A 241 19.18 0.66 12.17
C LEU A 241 18.31 1.12 13.37
N ASN A 242 16.98 1.23 13.19
CA ASN A 242 16.03 1.81 14.16
C ASN A 242 16.46 3.19 14.72
N ARG A 243 17.18 3.99 13.92
CA ARG A 243 17.86 5.21 14.38
C ARG A 243 17.16 6.45 13.86
N PHE A 244 16.50 7.15 14.79
CA PHE A 244 15.69 8.33 14.49
C PHE A 244 16.02 9.48 15.43
N LYS A 245 17.27 9.93 15.41
CA LYS A 245 17.72 11.08 16.20
C LYS A 245 17.17 12.39 15.64
N CYS A 246 17.02 13.38 16.52
CA CYS A 246 16.69 14.75 16.13
C CYS A 246 17.99 15.48 15.76
N LEU A 247 18.06 16.08 14.57
CA LEU A 247 19.25 16.79 14.06
C LEU A 247 19.58 18.07 14.86
N TYR A 248 18.67 18.50 15.75
CA TYR A 248 18.77 19.72 16.56
C TYR A 248 18.93 19.39 18.06
N GLY A 249 19.56 18.26 18.40
CA GLY A 249 19.76 17.83 19.78
C GLY A 249 18.48 17.28 20.43
N PRO A 250 18.12 17.67 21.67
CA PRO A 250 17.10 16.99 22.48
C PRO A 250 15.65 17.15 22.00
N GLY A 251 15.39 17.91 20.94
CA GLY A 251 14.08 17.99 20.30
C GLY A 251 13.82 19.32 19.59
N CYS A 252 13.25 19.27 18.39
CA CYS A 252 12.98 20.43 17.54
C CYS A 252 11.47 20.72 17.41
N ARG A 253 11.13 21.79 16.67
CA ARG A 253 9.72 22.21 16.44
C ARG A 253 8.85 21.14 15.75
N TYR A 254 9.46 20.17 15.07
CA TYR A 254 8.76 19.11 14.34
C TYR A 254 8.48 17.89 15.22
N CYS A 255 9.46 17.40 16.00
CA CYS A 255 9.28 16.21 16.83
C CYS A 255 8.63 16.50 18.19
N LYS A 256 8.91 17.65 18.84
CA LYS A 256 8.36 17.98 20.17
C LYS A 256 6.84 17.87 20.30
N PRO A 257 6.03 18.26 19.30
CA PRO A 257 4.58 18.04 19.35
C PRO A 257 4.18 16.56 19.46
N TYR A 258 4.88 15.66 18.76
CA TYR A 258 4.66 14.21 18.88
C TYR A 258 5.27 13.63 20.15
N GLU A 259 6.37 14.18 20.65
CA GLU A 259 6.99 13.74 21.92
C GLU A 259 6.06 14.08 23.11
N ALA A 260 5.33 15.20 23.03
CA ALA A 260 4.24 15.51 23.97
C ALA A 260 3.07 14.50 23.92
N ILE A 261 2.86 13.76 22.82
CA ILE A 261 1.89 12.66 22.76
C ILE A 261 2.43 11.45 23.53
N VAL A 262 3.66 11.01 23.23
CA VAL A 262 4.31 9.86 23.88
C VAL A 262 4.47 10.06 25.39
N GLU A 263 4.75 11.29 25.82
CA GLU A 263 4.82 11.68 27.24
C GLU A 263 3.44 11.91 27.90
N LYS A 264 2.35 11.63 27.17
CA LYS A 264 0.95 11.76 27.62
C LYS A 264 0.58 13.17 28.10
N ARG A 265 1.19 14.20 27.48
CA ARG A 265 0.93 15.63 27.69
C ARG A 265 -0.01 16.24 26.64
N ALA A 266 -0.25 15.56 25.51
CA ALA A 266 -1.24 15.92 24.50
C ALA A 266 -2.65 15.39 24.84
N LYS A 267 -3.70 15.93 24.17
CA LYS A 267 -5.09 15.47 24.34
C LYS A 267 -5.53 14.62 23.15
N LEU A 268 -5.91 13.37 23.40
CA LEU A 268 -6.63 12.53 22.44
C LEU A 268 -8.04 13.11 22.19
N VAL A 269 -8.43 13.28 20.93
CA VAL A 269 -9.73 13.84 20.52
C VAL A 269 -10.56 12.94 19.61
N GLY A 270 -9.99 11.84 19.10
CA GLY A 270 -10.72 10.87 18.28
C GLY A 270 -9.80 9.87 17.60
N ILE A 271 -10.38 9.08 16.68
CA ILE A 271 -9.69 8.15 15.78
C ILE A 271 -10.15 8.50 14.36
N ASN A 272 -9.24 8.52 13.38
CA ASN A 272 -9.58 8.84 12.00
C ASN A 272 -10.01 7.60 11.17
N ASP A 273 -10.49 7.85 9.95
CA ASP A 273 -10.94 6.83 8.97
C ASP A 273 -9.85 5.75 8.64
N PHE A 274 -8.58 5.99 9.01
CA PHE A 274 -7.44 5.08 8.81
C PHE A 274 -6.99 4.34 10.09
N GLY A 275 -7.73 4.45 11.20
CA GLY A 275 -7.37 3.81 12.47
C GLY A 275 -6.15 4.45 13.14
N GLN A 276 -6.01 5.78 13.03
CA GLN A 276 -4.97 6.56 13.72
C GLN A 276 -5.58 7.40 14.85
N ASP A 277 -4.91 7.42 15.99
CA ASP A 277 -5.30 8.21 17.15
C ASP A 277 -4.98 9.70 16.91
N ILE A 278 -6.01 10.55 16.98
CA ILE A 278 -5.93 11.99 16.69
C ILE A 278 -5.66 12.77 17.98
N TYR A 279 -4.59 13.55 18.00
CA TYR A 279 -4.20 14.37 19.14
C TYR A 279 -4.21 15.88 18.83
N VAL A 280 -4.66 16.66 19.81
CA VAL A 280 -4.45 18.11 19.90
C VAL A 280 -3.27 18.38 20.84
N VAL A 281 -2.34 19.22 20.40
CA VAL A 281 -1.16 19.62 21.16
C VAL A 281 -1.19 21.14 21.40
N ASP A 282 -1.42 21.53 22.65
CA ASP A 282 -1.35 22.94 23.06
C ASP A 282 0.10 23.44 23.09
N SER A 283 0.34 24.71 22.73
CA SER A 283 1.69 25.30 22.73
C SER A 283 2.36 25.30 24.11
N SER A 284 1.58 25.38 25.20
CA SER A 284 2.08 25.20 26.57
C SER A 284 2.64 23.78 26.81
N CYS A 285 2.02 22.77 26.18
CA CYS A 285 2.45 21.37 26.23
C CYS A 285 3.66 21.08 25.32
N ILE A 286 4.20 22.07 24.60
CA ILE A 286 5.49 21.93 23.87
C ILE A 286 6.69 22.29 24.77
N PHE A 287 6.48 23.08 25.82
CA PHE A 287 7.56 23.63 26.67
C PHE A 287 7.47 23.31 28.17
N ASN A 288 6.28 22.97 28.71
CA ASN A 288 6.13 22.66 30.14
C ASN A 288 5.86 21.17 30.41
N ILE A 289 6.57 20.64 31.41
CA ILE A 289 6.35 19.29 31.99
C ILE A 289 5.14 19.30 32.95
N PHE A 290 4.81 20.44 33.55
CA PHE A 290 3.86 20.55 34.67
C PHE A 290 2.36 20.70 34.29
N CYS A 291 1.96 20.48 33.04
CA CYS A 291 0.57 20.77 32.61
C CYS A 291 -0.50 19.83 33.22
N TYR A 292 -0.16 18.63 33.69
CA TYR A 292 -1.15 17.58 34.03
C TYR A 292 -1.33 17.26 35.52
N THR A 293 -1.43 18.28 36.38
CA THR A 293 -1.90 18.12 37.78
C THR A 293 -3.22 18.85 38.10
N ALA A 294 -3.60 19.86 37.31
CA ALA A 294 -4.78 20.69 37.60
C ALA A 294 -6.13 20.03 37.24
N SER A 295 -6.18 19.21 36.19
CA SER A 295 -7.43 18.77 35.56
C SER A 295 -8.29 17.83 36.45
N MET A 296 -7.66 16.93 37.23
CA MET A 296 -8.40 15.96 38.06
C MET A 296 -8.99 16.54 39.37
N ALA A 297 -8.70 17.80 39.71
CA ALA A 297 -9.15 18.38 40.98
C ALA A 297 -10.63 18.84 40.98
N THR A 298 -11.24 19.05 39.82
CA THR A 298 -12.54 19.74 39.68
C THR A 298 -13.77 18.81 39.64
N GLN A 299 -13.66 17.62 39.05
CA GLN A 299 -14.81 16.72 38.88
C GLN A 299 -15.43 16.21 40.20
N LYS A 300 -14.70 16.22 41.33
CA LYS A 300 -15.21 15.76 42.64
C LYS A 300 -16.13 16.74 43.40
N LYS A 301 -16.46 17.93 42.85
CA LYS A 301 -17.30 18.93 43.54
C LYS A 301 -18.72 19.16 42.98
N SER A 302 -19.06 18.62 41.80
CA SER A 302 -20.42 18.83 41.22
C SER A 302 -21.47 17.82 41.74
N ALA A 303 -21.05 16.59 42.08
CA ALA A 303 -21.95 15.47 42.39
C ALA A 303 -22.68 15.53 43.75
N LYS A 304 -22.83 16.71 44.39
CA LYS A 304 -23.42 16.82 45.74
C LYS A 304 -24.27 18.07 46.00
N LYS A 305 -25.01 18.58 45.00
CA LYS A 305 -26.01 19.65 45.24
C LYS A 305 -27.24 19.69 44.33
N SER A 306 -27.86 18.55 44.03
CA SER A 306 -29.24 18.50 43.53
C SER A 306 -29.98 17.24 43.99
N SER A 307 -30.54 17.28 45.22
CA SER A 307 -31.52 16.29 45.70
C SER A 307 -32.29 16.84 46.91
N THR A 308 -33.30 17.66 46.66
CA THR A 308 -34.50 17.85 47.51
C THR A 308 -35.49 18.78 46.82
N ARG A 309 -36.65 18.25 46.39
CA ARG A 309 -38.00 18.61 46.87
C ARG A 309 -39.06 18.04 45.92
N ALA A 310 -39.99 17.25 46.45
CA ALA A 310 -41.07 16.64 45.67
C ALA A 310 -42.41 17.37 45.83
N VAL A 311 -43.24 17.32 44.79
CA VAL A 311 -44.71 17.52 44.83
C VAL A 311 -45.38 16.43 43.97
N LYS A 312 -46.65 16.09 44.23
CA LYS A 312 -47.32 14.86 43.77
C LYS A 312 -48.48 15.09 42.78
N THR A 313 -48.85 14.01 42.07
CA THR A 313 -50.22 13.67 41.55
C THR A 313 -50.81 14.56 40.43
N SER A 314 -51.78 14.14 39.60
CA SER A 314 -52.70 12.95 39.59
C SER A 314 -53.01 12.48 38.14
N SER A 315 -52.78 11.22 37.71
CA SER A 315 -53.65 10.02 37.74
C SER A 315 -54.84 9.90 36.74
N ARG A 316 -54.77 8.90 35.82
CA ARG A 316 -55.86 8.01 35.27
C ARG A 316 -55.23 7.08 34.20
N THR A 317 -55.14 5.74 34.30
CA THR A 317 -56.15 4.64 34.08
C THR A 317 -56.95 4.73 32.77
N LYS A 318 -57.17 3.67 31.94
CA LYS A 318 -56.99 2.19 31.99
C LYS A 318 -56.24 1.68 30.73
N ALA A 319 -55.69 0.46 30.52
CA ALA A 319 -55.58 -0.84 31.25
C ALA A 319 -56.51 -2.03 30.86
N SER A 320 -56.13 -2.81 29.80
CA SER A 320 -56.39 -4.27 29.55
C SER A 320 -55.30 -4.79 28.57
N LYS A 321 -54.80 -6.05 28.47
CA LYS A 321 -55.32 -7.44 28.61
C LYS A 321 -56.34 -7.83 27.51
N GLU A 322 -56.35 -9.04 26.91
CA GLU A 322 -55.61 -10.31 27.20
C GLU A 322 -55.46 -11.29 26.00
N THR A 323 -54.34 -12.04 25.97
CA THR A 323 -54.08 -13.45 25.54
C THR A 323 -54.87 -14.25 24.45
N LYS A 324 -54.08 -14.81 23.49
CA LYS A 324 -53.93 -16.25 23.06
C LYS A 324 -54.99 -17.08 22.27
N ASP A 325 -54.40 -17.87 21.34
CA ASP A 325 -54.63 -19.29 20.94
C ASP A 325 -55.78 -19.76 19.99
N MET A 326 -55.39 -20.79 19.18
CA MET A 326 -56.14 -21.97 18.69
C MET A 326 -56.79 -22.05 17.27
N GLN A 327 -56.09 -22.75 16.37
CA GLN A 327 -56.47 -23.77 15.35
C GLN A 327 -57.84 -23.82 14.59
N SER A 328 -57.73 -24.03 13.26
CA SER A 328 -58.50 -24.97 12.39
C SER A 328 -60.04 -24.82 12.22
N THR A 329 -60.61 -24.93 11.02
CA THR A 329 -60.82 -26.18 10.23
C THR A 329 -61.52 -25.84 8.88
N GLY A 330 -61.72 -26.83 7.99
CA GLY A 330 -62.88 -26.86 7.09
C GLY A 330 -62.66 -26.73 5.57
N LEU A 331 -62.90 -27.85 4.86
CA LEU A 331 -63.30 -27.92 3.43
C LEU A 331 -64.86 -27.79 3.35
N PRO A 332 -65.59 -27.79 2.19
CA PRO A 332 -65.40 -28.74 1.07
C PRO A 332 -65.85 -28.36 -0.37
N ASP A 333 -65.56 -29.30 -1.30
CA ASP A 333 -66.29 -29.75 -2.51
C ASP A 333 -66.79 -28.81 -3.64
N SER A 334 -66.61 -29.22 -4.91
CA SER A 334 -67.69 -29.89 -5.69
C SER A 334 -67.43 -30.05 -7.21
N THR A 335 -67.39 -31.31 -7.68
CA THR A 335 -67.74 -31.75 -9.08
C THR A 335 -66.84 -31.22 -10.24
N ARG A 336 -66.85 -31.63 -11.53
CA ARG A 336 -67.52 -32.65 -12.43
C ARG A 336 -66.67 -32.70 -13.75
N SER A 337 -66.84 -33.49 -14.83
CA SER A 337 -67.68 -34.65 -15.23
C SER A 337 -67.12 -35.28 -16.54
N THR A 338 -67.08 -36.63 -16.69
CA THR A 338 -67.20 -37.40 -17.98
C THR A 338 -66.23 -37.09 -19.17
N ALA A 339 -66.05 -37.90 -20.24
CA ALA A 339 -66.37 -39.28 -20.64
C ALA A 339 -65.32 -39.69 -21.72
N ALA A 340 -64.69 -40.87 -21.68
CA ALA A 340 -65.13 -42.15 -22.26
C ALA A 340 -65.26 -42.22 -23.80
N LEU A 341 -64.50 -43.13 -24.43
CA LEU A 341 -64.92 -43.92 -25.60
C LEU A 341 -63.95 -45.12 -25.79
N ALA A 342 -64.41 -46.18 -26.46
CA ALA A 342 -63.69 -47.44 -26.63
C ALA A 342 -63.74 -47.92 -28.08
N ALA A 343 -62.76 -48.74 -28.47
CA ALA A 343 -62.73 -49.49 -29.73
C ALA A 343 -62.15 -50.91 -29.48
N THR A 344 -62.51 -51.87 -30.33
CA THR A 344 -62.44 -53.30 -30.02
C THR A 344 -61.24 -54.04 -30.62
N ALA A 345 -61.07 -55.27 -30.14
CA ALA A 345 -60.04 -56.25 -30.53
C ALA A 345 -59.87 -56.48 -32.04
N ASP A 346 -58.70 -57.00 -32.41
CA ASP A 346 -58.68 -58.33 -33.06
C ASP A 346 -57.38 -59.12 -32.74
N THR A 347 -57.26 -60.33 -33.30
CA THR A 347 -56.47 -61.44 -32.75
C THR A 347 -55.40 -61.93 -33.71
N SER A 348 -54.12 -61.96 -33.30
CA SER A 348 -53.15 -62.91 -33.87
C SER A 348 -51.91 -63.13 -32.99
N SER A 349 -51.53 -64.41 -32.92
CA SER A 349 -50.38 -64.99 -32.24
C SER A 349 -49.01 -64.64 -32.85
N ALA A 350 -48.02 -64.33 -32.00
CA ALA A 350 -46.62 -64.72 -32.20
C ALA A 350 -45.86 -64.78 -30.85
N THR A 351 -44.95 -65.73 -30.70
CA THR A 351 -44.20 -66.00 -29.45
C THR A 351 -43.00 -65.09 -29.24
N ALA A 352 -42.88 -64.46 -28.08
CA ALA A 352 -41.60 -64.05 -27.50
C ALA A 352 -41.72 -63.84 -25.97
N ILE A 353 -41.04 -64.66 -25.16
CA ILE A 353 -40.77 -64.32 -23.76
C ILE A 353 -39.69 -63.25 -23.77
N LYS A 354 -40.05 -61.99 -23.52
CA LYS A 354 -39.06 -60.94 -23.29
C LYS A 354 -38.28 -61.25 -22.01
N GLU A 355 -36.96 -61.33 -22.11
CA GLU A 355 -36.09 -61.40 -20.95
C GLU A 355 -36.38 -60.23 -20.00
N ASN A 356 -36.64 -60.54 -18.73
CA ASN A 356 -36.82 -59.52 -17.70
C ASN A 356 -35.45 -58.96 -17.32
N ASP A 357 -34.94 -58.04 -18.14
CA ASP A 357 -33.64 -57.40 -17.98
C ASP A 357 -33.64 -56.37 -16.83
N TRP A 358 -33.82 -56.90 -15.62
CA TRP A 358 -33.84 -56.15 -14.37
C TRP A 358 -32.53 -55.40 -14.14
N ARG A 359 -31.41 -55.91 -14.67
CA ARG A 359 -30.13 -55.21 -14.69
C ARG A 359 -30.26 -53.88 -15.41
N LYS A 360 -30.79 -53.82 -16.64
CA LYS A 360 -31.02 -52.53 -17.33
C LYS A 360 -31.97 -51.61 -16.55
N ARG A 361 -32.98 -52.14 -15.85
CA ARG A 361 -33.91 -51.34 -15.02
C ARG A 361 -33.27 -50.67 -13.80
N PHE A 362 -32.20 -51.23 -13.22
CA PHE A 362 -31.52 -50.65 -12.04
C PHE A 362 -30.16 -50.00 -12.33
N PHE A 363 -29.35 -50.56 -13.24
CA PHE A 363 -28.04 -49.98 -13.57
C PHE A 363 -28.14 -48.68 -14.38
N ILE A 364 -29.14 -48.54 -15.27
CA ILE A 364 -29.31 -47.29 -16.04
C ILE A 364 -29.61 -46.08 -15.12
N PRO A 365 -30.60 -46.11 -14.21
CA PRO A 365 -30.80 -44.99 -13.28
C PRO A 365 -29.62 -44.79 -12.32
N LEU A 366 -28.93 -45.85 -11.89
CA LEU A 366 -27.72 -45.71 -11.06
C LEU A 366 -26.59 -44.96 -11.80
N ILE A 367 -26.37 -45.28 -13.08
CA ILE A 367 -25.38 -44.59 -13.93
C ILE A 367 -25.81 -43.15 -14.20
N ILE A 368 -27.10 -42.88 -14.42
CA ILE A 368 -27.62 -41.51 -14.57
C ILE A 368 -27.41 -40.69 -13.28
N VAL A 369 -27.67 -41.27 -12.10
CA VAL A 369 -27.39 -40.62 -10.81
C VAL A 369 -25.89 -40.40 -10.60
N LEU A 370 -25.04 -41.38 -10.93
CA LEU A 370 -23.58 -41.22 -10.85
C LEU A 370 -23.07 -40.11 -11.78
N LEU A 371 -23.56 -40.05 -13.01
CA LEU A 371 -23.24 -38.99 -13.97
C LEU A 371 -23.78 -37.62 -13.52
N ALA A 372 -24.97 -37.57 -12.91
CA ALA A 372 -25.51 -36.33 -12.33
C ALA A 372 -24.70 -35.85 -11.13
N VAL A 373 -24.22 -36.75 -10.26
CA VAL A 373 -23.32 -36.42 -9.15
C VAL A 373 -21.96 -35.95 -9.66
N LEU A 374 -21.38 -36.62 -10.67
CA LEU A 374 -20.13 -36.19 -11.32
C LEU A 374 -20.28 -34.83 -12.01
N ALA A 375 -21.40 -34.58 -12.69
CA ALA A 375 -21.71 -33.28 -13.29
C ALA A 375 -21.91 -32.19 -12.22
N TYR A 376 -22.59 -32.50 -11.11
CA TYR A 376 -22.79 -31.58 -9.99
C TYR A 376 -21.45 -31.20 -9.32
N VAL A 377 -20.61 -32.19 -9.01
CA VAL A 377 -19.26 -31.97 -8.45
C VAL A 377 -18.35 -31.25 -9.45
N GLY A 378 -18.49 -31.52 -10.75
CA GLY A 378 -17.79 -30.78 -11.81
C GLY A 378 -18.24 -29.31 -11.89
N MET A 379 -19.54 -29.04 -11.82
CA MET A 379 -20.10 -27.68 -11.81
C MET A 379 -19.66 -26.89 -10.56
N GLN A 380 -19.62 -27.54 -9.38
CA GLN A 380 -19.07 -26.99 -8.14
C GLN A 380 -17.58 -26.60 -8.26
N GLN A 381 -16.81 -27.21 -9.17
CA GLN A 381 -15.41 -26.85 -9.45
C GLN A 381 -15.24 -25.80 -10.56
N LEU A 382 -16.31 -25.50 -11.32
CA LEU A 382 -16.30 -24.61 -12.48
C LEU A 382 -16.96 -23.24 -12.23
N VAL A 383 -17.81 -23.10 -11.21
CA VAL A 383 -18.40 -21.84 -10.77
C VAL A 383 -17.84 -21.46 -9.40
N VAL A 384 -17.18 -20.31 -9.30
CA VAL A 384 -16.53 -19.84 -8.05
C VAL A 384 -17.41 -18.91 -7.23
N ALA A 385 -18.36 -18.22 -7.87
CA ALA A 385 -19.33 -17.35 -7.22
C ALA A 385 -20.56 -17.15 -8.11
N THR A 386 -21.63 -16.56 -7.58
CA THR A 386 -22.77 -16.07 -8.37
C THR A 386 -23.13 -14.66 -7.93
N VAL A 387 -23.35 -13.75 -8.87
CA VAL A 387 -23.78 -12.36 -8.61
C VAL A 387 -25.15 -12.16 -9.24
N ASN A 388 -26.17 -11.91 -8.41
CA ASN A 388 -27.57 -11.75 -8.86
C ASN A 388 -28.09 -12.89 -9.77
N GLY A 389 -27.62 -14.12 -9.53
CA GLY A 389 -27.93 -15.30 -10.34
C GLY A 389 -27.02 -15.54 -11.55
N VAL A 390 -26.15 -14.60 -11.91
CA VAL A 390 -25.14 -14.78 -12.96
C VAL A 390 -23.91 -15.51 -12.40
N PRO A 391 -23.47 -16.65 -12.95
CA PRO A 391 -22.32 -17.38 -12.45
C PRO A 391 -20.99 -16.75 -12.89
N VAL A 392 -20.08 -16.55 -11.93
CA VAL A 392 -18.67 -16.25 -12.18
C VAL A 392 -17.94 -17.58 -12.34
N SER A 393 -17.43 -17.87 -13.54
CA SER A 393 -16.72 -19.13 -13.79
C SER A 393 -15.29 -19.08 -13.27
N ARG A 394 -14.76 -20.24 -12.88
CA ARG A 394 -13.35 -20.41 -12.50
C ARG A 394 -12.39 -20.06 -13.65
N ILE A 395 -12.80 -20.32 -14.90
CA ILE A 395 -12.03 -19.96 -16.09
C ILE A 395 -11.98 -18.44 -16.26
N THR A 396 -13.08 -17.74 -15.96
CA THR A 396 -13.12 -16.26 -15.94
C THR A 396 -12.19 -15.71 -14.87
N LEU A 397 -12.26 -16.24 -13.64
CA LEU A 397 -11.39 -15.83 -12.54
C LEU A 397 -9.90 -16.09 -12.86
N LEU A 398 -9.57 -17.30 -13.32
CA LEU A 398 -8.19 -17.65 -13.67
C LEU A 398 -7.65 -16.80 -14.82
N LYS A 399 -8.43 -16.56 -15.87
CA LYS A 399 -8.02 -15.69 -16.98
C LYS A 399 -7.80 -14.24 -16.52
N GLU A 400 -8.62 -13.73 -15.60
CA GLU A 400 -8.46 -12.40 -15.04
C GLU A 400 -7.20 -12.32 -14.17
N MET A 401 -6.95 -13.33 -13.33
CA MET A 401 -5.70 -13.45 -12.56
C MET A 401 -4.47 -13.58 -13.46
N GLU A 402 -4.51 -14.42 -14.50
CA GLU A 402 -3.46 -14.54 -15.52
C GLU A 402 -3.17 -13.18 -16.18
N SER A 403 -4.21 -12.38 -16.45
CA SER A 403 -4.07 -11.05 -17.04
C SER A 403 -3.58 -9.96 -16.06
N GLN A 404 -3.66 -10.18 -14.75
CA GLN A 404 -3.26 -9.19 -13.73
C GLN A 404 -1.92 -9.53 -13.06
N ILE A 405 -1.61 -10.81 -12.84
CA ILE A 405 -0.40 -11.27 -12.11
C ILE A 405 0.31 -12.44 -12.81
N GLY A 406 -0.27 -13.05 -13.86
CA GLY A 406 0.26 -14.25 -14.50
C GLY A 406 1.67 -14.09 -15.08
N GLU A 407 2.03 -12.90 -15.56
CA GLU A 407 3.37 -12.58 -16.08
C GLU A 407 4.43 -12.62 -14.96
N GLN A 408 4.12 -12.09 -13.77
CA GLN A 408 4.99 -12.11 -12.60
C GLN A 408 5.12 -13.52 -12.00
N VAL A 409 4.01 -14.25 -11.90
CA VAL A 409 4.00 -15.65 -11.43
C VAL A 409 4.79 -16.55 -12.40
N LEU A 410 4.71 -16.30 -13.71
CA LEU A 410 5.47 -17.06 -14.71
C LEU A 410 6.98 -16.80 -14.62
N ASP A 411 7.43 -15.54 -14.48
CA ASP A 411 8.86 -15.25 -14.30
C ASP A 411 9.41 -15.81 -12.98
N SER A 412 8.64 -15.73 -11.89
CA SER A 412 8.97 -16.37 -10.60
C SER A 412 9.15 -17.89 -10.74
N LEU A 413 8.22 -18.57 -11.43
CA LEU A 413 8.31 -20.02 -11.70
C LEU A 413 9.48 -20.39 -12.63
N ILE A 414 9.77 -19.57 -13.65
CA ILE A 414 10.93 -19.74 -14.53
C ILE A 414 12.22 -19.60 -13.71
N THR A 415 12.36 -18.52 -12.95
CA THR A 415 13.52 -18.24 -12.09
C THR A 415 13.77 -19.38 -11.10
N ARG A 416 12.74 -19.82 -10.37
CA ARG A 416 12.79 -21.00 -9.48
C ARG A 416 13.21 -22.27 -10.22
N GLN A 417 12.73 -22.48 -11.45
CA GLN A 417 13.09 -23.65 -12.26
C GLN A 417 14.54 -23.59 -12.77
N LEU A 418 15.07 -22.40 -13.09
CA LEU A 418 16.48 -22.21 -13.47
C LEU A 418 17.41 -22.47 -12.29
N ILE A 419 17.12 -21.90 -11.12
CA ILE A 419 17.87 -22.11 -9.87
C ILE A 419 17.98 -23.61 -9.54
N LEU A 420 16.88 -24.36 -9.65
CA LEU A 420 16.87 -25.81 -9.43
C LEU A 420 17.62 -26.62 -10.51
N GLN A 421 17.71 -26.12 -11.75
CA GLN A 421 18.49 -26.75 -12.81
C GLN A 421 19.99 -26.50 -12.60
N GLU A 422 20.38 -25.28 -12.25
CA GLU A 422 21.78 -24.93 -12.02
C GLU A 422 22.33 -25.60 -10.76
N ALA A 423 21.57 -25.63 -9.67
CA ALA A 423 21.92 -26.38 -8.46
C ALA A 423 22.26 -27.84 -8.78
N LYS A 424 21.46 -28.48 -9.65
CA LYS A 424 21.69 -29.85 -10.11
C LYS A 424 22.90 -29.97 -11.05
N LYS A 425 23.15 -28.98 -11.91
CA LYS A 425 24.33 -28.91 -12.82
C LYS A 425 25.63 -28.73 -12.04
N GLN A 426 25.62 -27.92 -10.97
CA GLN A 426 26.77 -27.67 -10.09
C GLN A 426 26.91 -28.68 -8.94
N ASN A 427 25.94 -29.60 -8.78
CA ASN A 427 25.87 -30.57 -7.65
C ASN A 427 25.73 -29.91 -6.27
N ILE A 428 25.10 -28.73 -6.20
CA ILE A 428 24.73 -28.05 -4.95
C ILE A 428 23.65 -28.87 -4.24
N ALA A 429 24.07 -29.67 -3.26
CA ALA A 429 23.18 -30.39 -2.37
C ALA A 429 22.76 -29.52 -1.17
N VAL A 430 21.49 -29.62 -0.79
CA VAL A 430 20.95 -29.13 0.48
C VAL A 430 20.28 -30.30 1.18
N THR A 431 20.72 -30.62 2.39
CA THR A 431 20.18 -31.77 3.15
C THR A 431 18.91 -31.37 3.90
N ASP A 432 18.09 -32.35 4.30
CA ASP A 432 16.89 -32.05 5.09
C ASP A 432 17.24 -31.58 6.52
N GLU A 433 18.40 -31.96 7.07
CA GLU A 433 18.92 -31.45 8.34
C GLU A 433 19.30 -29.96 8.27
N GLU A 434 19.85 -29.48 7.14
CA GLU A 434 20.12 -28.05 6.93
C GLU A 434 18.83 -27.22 6.86
N ILE A 435 17.75 -27.82 6.34
CA ILE A 435 16.42 -27.22 6.27
C ILE A 435 15.76 -27.23 7.65
N ASP A 436 15.84 -28.35 8.37
CA ASP A 436 15.30 -28.49 9.74
C ASP A 436 15.95 -27.51 10.72
N GLN A 437 17.26 -27.32 10.64
CA GLN A 437 17.97 -26.32 11.46
C GLN A 437 17.51 -24.88 11.19
N GLU A 438 17.16 -24.54 9.94
CA GLU A 438 16.67 -23.19 9.62
C GLU A 438 15.19 -23.01 10.00
N ILE A 439 14.40 -24.09 9.97
CA ILE A 439 13.02 -24.14 10.49
C ILE A 439 13.00 -23.95 12.01
N GLU A 440 13.90 -24.58 12.77
CA GLU A 440 13.88 -24.45 14.22
C GLU A 440 14.32 -23.04 14.66
N LYS A 441 15.32 -22.44 14.00
CA LYS A 441 15.64 -21.00 14.17
C LYS A 441 14.45 -20.09 13.86
N LEU A 442 13.67 -20.38 12.81
CA LEU A 442 12.45 -19.63 12.49
C LEU A 442 11.45 -19.72 13.65
N LYS A 443 11.14 -20.93 14.15
CA LYS A 443 10.24 -21.12 15.29
C LYS A 443 10.73 -20.41 16.54
N GLU A 444 12.03 -20.46 16.85
CA GLU A 444 12.63 -19.73 17.97
C GLU A 444 12.43 -18.21 17.84
N GLN A 445 12.64 -17.64 16.65
CA GLN A 445 12.44 -16.21 16.38
C GLN A 445 10.97 -15.78 16.55
N PHE A 446 10.01 -16.58 16.06
CA PHE A 446 8.58 -16.29 16.24
C PHE A 446 8.12 -16.49 17.68
N SER A 447 8.60 -17.54 18.35
CA SER A 447 8.30 -17.81 19.78
C SER A 447 8.82 -16.69 20.68
N ALA A 448 10.05 -16.19 20.43
CA ALA A 448 10.61 -15.03 21.13
C ALA A 448 9.83 -13.73 20.86
N SER A 449 9.07 -13.67 19.76
CA SER A 449 8.14 -12.58 19.42
C SER A 449 6.72 -12.79 19.97
N GLY A 450 6.48 -13.88 20.71
CA GLY A 450 5.17 -14.23 21.27
C GLY A 450 4.16 -14.78 20.25
N GLN A 451 4.63 -15.31 19.11
CA GLN A 451 3.79 -15.83 18.03
C GLN A 451 4.01 -17.34 17.81
N ASP A 452 2.93 -18.10 17.64
CA ASP A 452 3.00 -19.51 17.26
C ASP A 452 3.22 -19.64 15.75
N PHE A 453 4.25 -20.42 15.37
CA PHE A 453 4.66 -20.58 13.97
C PHE A 453 3.62 -21.36 13.15
N ASP A 454 3.07 -22.43 13.71
CA ASP A 454 2.11 -23.28 13.01
C ASP A 454 0.73 -22.61 12.90
N GLU A 455 0.37 -21.71 13.82
CA GLU A 455 -0.81 -20.84 13.70
C GLU A 455 -0.60 -19.77 12.63
N LEU A 456 0.56 -19.11 12.59
CA LEU A 456 0.90 -18.13 11.53
C LEU A 456 0.80 -18.74 10.12
N LEU A 457 1.34 -19.93 9.90
CA LEU A 457 1.25 -20.61 8.59
C LEU A 457 -0.21 -20.87 8.19
N LYS A 458 -1.05 -21.35 9.12
CA LYS A 458 -2.48 -21.57 8.87
C LYS A 458 -3.21 -20.26 8.53
N LEU A 459 -2.88 -19.18 9.24
CA LEU A 459 -3.49 -17.84 9.05
C LEU A 459 -3.10 -17.24 7.68
N GLN A 460 -1.89 -17.52 7.20
CA GLN A 460 -1.41 -17.14 5.86
C GLN A 460 -1.81 -18.12 4.74
N GLY A 461 -2.45 -19.26 5.06
CA GLY A 461 -2.79 -20.30 4.09
C GLY A 461 -1.58 -21.06 3.53
N MET A 462 -0.43 -21.01 4.22
CA MET A 462 0.81 -21.69 3.83
C MET A 462 0.89 -23.07 4.48
N THR A 463 1.63 -23.99 3.84
CA THR A 463 1.90 -25.34 4.40
C THR A 463 3.37 -25.49 4.74
N MET A 464 3.67 -26.45 5.63
CA MET A 464 5.04 -26.71 6.07
C MET A 464 5.95 -27.17 4.92
N GLU A 465 5.38 -27.89 3.95
CA GLU A 465 6.07 -28.35 2.75
C GLU A 465 6.53 -27.16 1.90
N ARG A 466 5.68 -26.14 1.72
CA ARG A 466 6.09 -24.92 1.01
C ARG A 466 7.23 -24.20 1.74
N VAL A 467 7.17 -24.11 3.07
CA VAL A 467 8.28 -23.54 3.88
C VAL A 467 9.58 -24.32 3.65
N ARG A 468 9.56 -25.66 3.62
CA ARG A 468 10.75 -26.48 3.28
C ARG A 468 11.28 -26.17 1.87
N GLU A 469 10.40 -25.93 0.90
CA GLU A 469 10.79 -25.61 -0.47
C GLU A 469 11.46 -24.23 -0.59
N GLU A 470 10.88 -23.18 0.01
CA GLU A 470 11.50 -21.84 -0.06
C GLU A 470 12.85 -21.82 0.69
N ILE A 471 12.98 -22.49 1.84
CA ILE A 471 14.25 -22.65 2.57
C ILE A 471 15.26 -23.46 1.74
N ARG A 472 14.84 -24.53 1.06
CA ARG A 472 15.74 -25.32 0.19
C ARG A 472 16.28 -24.46 -0.96
N LEU A 473 15.44 -23.63 -1.57
CA LEU A 473 15.85 -22.69 -2.62
C LEU A 473 16.78 -21.59 -2.07
N GLN A 474 16.49 -21.04 -0.89
CA GLN A 474 17.38 -20.10 -0.19
C GLN A 474 18.77 -20.72 0.04
N LYS A 475 18.85 -21.94 0.59
CA LYS A 475 20.11 -22.66 0.81
C LYS A 475 20.85 -23.02 -0.47
N ILE A 476 20.13 -23.24 -1.58
CA ILE A 476 20.75 -23.40 -2.90
C ILE A 476 21.46 -22.10 -3.32
N ILE A 477 20.77 -20.95 -3.21
CA ILE A 477 21.32 -19.64 -3.56
C ILE A 477 22.52 -19.29 -2.68
N GLU A 478 22.37 -19.42 -1.34
CA GLU A 478 23.44 -19.16 -0.36
C GLU A 478 24.73 -19.96 -0.69
N LYS A 479 24.59 -21.18 -1.22
CA LYS A 479 25.72 -22.02 -1.63
C LYS A 479 26.24 -21.70 -3.04
N ALA A 480 25.37 -21.27 -3.96
CA ALA A 480 25.74 -20.92 -5.33
C ALA A 480 26.61 -19.65 -5.39
N VAL A 481 26.21 -18.59 -4.67
CA VAL A 481 26.95 -17.31 -4.65
C VAL A 481 28.12 -17.30 -3.66
N ALA A 482 28.38 -18.42 -2.96
CA ALA A 482 29.25 -18.46 -1.79
C ALA A 482 30.70 -18.05 -2.04
N GLY A 483 31.22 -18.27 -3.25
CA GLY A 483 32.58 -17.88 -3.64
C GLY A 483 32.80 -16.37 -3.70
N ASP A 484 31.75 -15.59 -3.96
CA ASP A 484 31.81 -14.14 -4.17
C ASP A 484 31.44 -13.33 -2.91
N MET A 485 31.24 -14.01 -1.77
CA MET A 485 30.73 -13.44 -0.51
C MET A 485 31.80 -12.90 0.47
N GLU A 486 33.09 -12.92 0.13
CA GLU A 486 34.11 -12.38 1.06
C GLU A 486 33.91 -10.86 1.25
N ILE A 487 33.71 -10.45 2.51
CA ILE A 487 33.59 -9.04 2.91
C ILE A 487 34.93 -8.56 3.44
N THR A 488 35.52 -7.55 2.80
CA THR A 488 36.81 -7.00 3.21
C THR A 488 36.66 -6.03 4.39
N ASP A 489 37.75 -5.77 5.13
CA ASP A 489 37.71 -4.75 6.18
C ASP A 489 37.67 -3.33 5.59
N GLU A 490 38.08 -3.15 4.33
CA GLU A 490 37.92 -1.92 3.55
C GLU A 490 36.45 -1.62 3.24
N GLU A 491 35.66 -2.60 2.75
CA GLU A 491 34.22 -2.44 2.51
C GLU A 491 33.48 -2.03 3.80
N VAL A 492 33.92 -2.57 4.95
CA VAL A 492 33.38 -2.24 6.28
C VAL A 492 33.76 -0.82 6.71
N ASN A 493 35.01 -0.41 6.47
CA ASN A 493 35.48 0.94 6.79
C ASN A 493 34.72 1.98 5.96
N GLU A 494 34.64 1.78 4.64
CA GLU A 494 33.92 2.66 3.72
C GLU A 494 32.43 2.77 4.09
N PHE A 495 31.77 1.65 4.38
CA PHE A 495 30.37 1.67 4.83
C PHE A 495 30.21 2.48 6.13
N ILE A 496 31.12 2.32 7.10
CA ILE A 496 31.06 3.04 8.38
C ILE A 496 31.35 4.53 8.20
N GLU A 497 32.27 4.93 7.32
CA GLU A 497 32.57 6.33 7.01
C GLU A 497 31.42 7.03 6.27
N GLN A 498 30.90 6.41 5.20
CA GLN A 498 29.77 6.93 4.42
C GLN A 498 28.51 7.08 5.30
N ASN A 499 28.30 6.16 6.23
CA ASN A 499 27.15 6.16 7.15
C ASN A 499 27.48 6.74 8.54
N SER A 500 28.58 7.48 8.68
CA SER A 500 29.11 8.03 9.94
C SER A 500 28.08 8.81 10.78
N SER A 501 27.20 9.58 10.14
CA SER A 501 26.09 10.30 10.80
C SER A 501 25.06 9.38 11.49
N PHE A 502 25.02 8.10 11.10
CA PHE A 502 24.13 7.07 11.64
C PHE A 502 24.79 6.17 12.71
N LEU A 503 26.07 6.36 13.07
CA LEU A 503 26.77 5.52 14.05
C LEU A 503 26.33 5.79 15.51
N PRO A 504 26.15 4.77 16.38
CA PRO A 504 25.71 4.93 17.77
C PRO A 504 26.59 5.88 18.61
N GLU A 505 25.98 6.53 19.60
CA GLU A 505 26.69 7.51 20.43
C GLU A 505 27.64 6.79 21.40
N GLY A 506 28.94 7.06 21.29
CA GLY A 506 29.97 6.36 22.06
C GLY A 506 30.57 5.12 21.39
N GLN A 507 30.15 4.78 20.17
CA GLN A 507 30.86 3.81 19.32
C GLN A 507 31.57 4.55 18.18
N ASP A 508 32.85 4.22 17.96
CA ASP A 508 33.63 4.65 16.80
C ASP A 508 33.82 3.50 15.80
N ALA A 509 34.49 3.76 14.67
CA ALA A 509 34.68 2.80 13.58
C ALA A 509 35.46 1.52 13.96
N SER A 510 36.06 1.50 15.15
CA SER A 510 36.82 0.38 15.72
C SER A 510 35.98 -0.55 16.59
N ASP A 511 34.72 -0.19 16.93
CA ASP A 511 33.88 -0.99 17.82
C ASP A 511 33.63 -2.41 17.23
N PRO A 512 34.05 -3.50 17.92
CA PRO A 512 33.97 -4.83 17.33
C PRO A 512 32.55 -5.33 17.06
N GLN A 513 31.56 -4.91 17.85
CA GLN A 513 30.17 -5.32 17.64
C GLN A 513 29.57 -4.57 16.46
N LEU A 514 29.81 -3.25 16.36
CA LEU A 514 29.42 -2.45 15.20
C LEU A 514 30.04 -2.98 13.90
N ARG A 515 31.33 -3.33 13.93
CA ARG A 515 32.02 -3.90 12.75
C ARG A 515 31.45 -5.26 12.36
N GLU A 516 31.10 -6.12 13.31
CA GLU A 516 30.47 -7.41 13.01
C GLU A 516 29.04 -7.24 12.48
N ASP A 517 28.23 -6.37 13.08
CA ASP A 517 26.88 -6.06 12.61
C ASP A 517 26.91 -5.47 11.18
N VAL A 518 27.89 -4.62 10.86
CA VAL A 518 28.15 -4.11 9.50
C VAL A 518 28.63 -5.21 8.56
N LYS A 519 29.54 -6.11 8.98
CA LYS A 519 29.95 -7.28 8.16
C LYS A 519 28.77 -8.17 7.82
N GLN A 520 27.87 -8.43 8.78
CA GLN A 520 26.66 -9.22 8.54
C GLN A 520 25.65 -8.48 7.63
N GLN A 521 25.56 -7.14 7.71
CA GLN A 521 24.73 -6.36 6.80
C GLN A 521 25.30 -6.35 5.38
N LEU A 522 26.59 -6.05 5.20
CA LEU A 522 27.27 -6.03 3.89
C LEU A 522 27.18 -7.40 3.23
N LYS A 523 27.37 -8.48 3.99
CA LYS A 523 27.16 -9.85 3.51
C LYS A 523 25.75 -10.09 2.99
N GLN A 524 24.71 -9.60 3.67
CA GLN A 524 23.32 -9.70 3.20
C GLN A 524 23.07 -8.87 1.92
N GLN A 525 23.72 -7.71 1.77
CA GLN A 525 23.64 -6.89 0.55
C GLN A 525 24.32 -7.60 -0.64
N LYS A 526 25.57 -8.04 -0.44
CA LYS A 526 26.38 -8.76 -1.45
C LYS A 526 25.74 -10.08 -1.87
N VAL A 527 25.07 -10.79 -0.96
CA VAL A 527 24.21 -11.94 -1.29
C VAL A 527 23.09 -11.54 -2.26
N GLY A 528 22.36 -10.46 -1.99
CA GLY A 528 21.27 -10.00 -2.87
C GLY A 528 21.76 -9.60 -4.26
N GLU A 529 22.84 -8.83 -4.31
CA GLU A 529 23.49 -8.38 -5.55
C GLU A 529 23.98 -9.57 -6.39
N LYS A 530 24.74 -10.50 -5.79
CA LYS A 530 25.21 -11.71 -6.49
C LYS A 530 24.09 -12.67 -6.86
N THR A 531 23.00 -12.71 -6.09
CA THR A 531 21.80 -13.48 -6.44
C THR A 531 21.14 -12.92 -7.70
N ASN A 532 21.01 -11.60 -7.80
CA ASN A 532 20.45 -10.94 -8.98
C ASN A 532 21.34 -11.16 -10.22
N GLU A 533 22.65 -10.93 -10.10
CA GLU A 533 23.61 -11.19 -11.19
C GLU A 533 23.55 -12.65 -11.69
N TRP A 534 23.52 -13.61 -10.76
CA TRP A 534 23.44 -15.04 -11.08
C TRP A 534 22.11 -15.41 -11.75
N ILE A 535 20.98 -14.88 -11.28
CA ILE A 535 19.67 -15.11 -11.88
C ILE A 535 19.61 -14.55 -13.31
N GLU A 536 20.11 -13.34 -13.55
CA GLU A 536 20.13 -12.77 -14.90
C GLU A 536 21.10 -13.51 -15.83
N GLN A 537 22.26 -13.98 -15.34
CA GLN A 537 23.11 -14.91 -16.08
C GLN A 537 22.32 -16.17 -16.48
N LEU A 538 21.64 -16.82 -15.52
CA LEU A 538 20.85 -18.02 -15.80
C LEU A 538 19.71 -17.78 -16.78
N LYS A 539 19.02 -16.63 -16.70
CA LYS A 539 17.99 -16.24 -17.69
C LYS A 539 18.61 -16.03 -19.08
N SER A 540 19.81 -15.46 -19.16
CA SER A 540 20.50 -15.21 -20.43
C SER A 540 21.04 -16.48 -21.11
N GLU A 541 21.48 -17.48 -20.34
CA GLU A 541 21.96 -18.77 -20.85
C GLU A 541 20.81 -19.74 -21.21
N ALA A 542 19.60 -19.52 -20.69
CA ALA A 542 18.49 -20.46 -20.78
C ALA A 542 17.69 -20.40 -22.10
N SER A 543 17.47 -21.56 -22.71
CA SER A 543 16.54 -21.71 -23.85
C SER A 543 15.08 -21.79 -23.39
N ILE A 544 14.53 -20.66 -22.92
CA ILE A 544 13.15 -20.55 -22.46
C ILE A 544 12.20 -20.53 -23.67
N LYS A 545 11.10 -21.29 -23.60
CA LYS A 545 10.06 -21.36 -24.65
C LYS A 545 8.68 -21.06 -24.06
N TYR A 546 8.08 -19.97 -24.53
CA TYR A 546 6.76 -19.51 -24.11
C TYR A 546 5.66 -20.11 -24.99
N PHE A 547 4.48 -20.34 -24.39
CA PHE A 547 3.33 -20.97 -25.05
C PHE A 547 2.03 -20.23 -24.71
N GLY A 548 1.00 -20.39 -25.54
CA GLY A 548 -0.31 -19.79 -25.31
C GLY A 548 -0.26 -18.25 -25.31
N PRO A 549 -0.97 -17.56 -24.39
CA PRO A 549 -0.98 -16.10 -24.30
C PRO A 549 0.40 -15.46 -24.17
N PHE A 550 1.33 -16.15 -23.50
CA PHE A 550 2.69 -15.65 -23.23
C PHE A 550 3.61 -15.73 -24.46
N ALA A 551 3.23 -16.43 -25.54
CA ALA A 551 4.03 -16.57 -26.75
C ALA A 551 4.00 -15.33 -27.68
N GLN A 552 3.22 -14.30 -27.35
CA GLN A 552 3.03 -13.10 -28.19
C GLN A 552 3.74 -11.84 -27.66
N LYS A 553 4.44 -11.93 -26.53
CA LYS A 553 5.28 -10.86 -25.97
C LYS A 553 6.73 -11.33 -25.89
N ILE A 554 7.66 -10.37 -25.82
CA ILE A 554 9.11 -10.59 -25.65
C ILE A 554 9.75 -11.35 -26.82
N THR A 555 9.95 -10.67 -27.94
CA THR A 555 11.30 -10.71 -28.53
C THR A 555 12.24 -10.05 -27.52
N PRO A 556 13.41 -10.64 -27.17
CA PRO A 556 14.34 -9.99 -26.25
C PRO A 556 14.82 -8.67 -26.86
N THR A 557 14.54 -7.56 -26.20
CA THR A 557 15.23 -6.30 -26.47
C THR A 557 16.71 -6.54 -26.16
N PRO A 558 17.63 -6.37 -27.14
CA PRO A 558 19.05 -6.49 -26.83
C PRO A 558 19.41 -5.45 -25.77
N ALA A 559 20.18 -5.85 -24.77
CA ALA A 559 20.62 -4.94 -23.71
C ALA A 559 21.28 -3.69 -24.34
N PRO A 560 20.99 -2.47 -23.84
CA PRO A 560 21.63 -1.28 -24.36
C PRO A 560 23.14 -1.43 -24.19
N ALA A 561 23.88 -1.40 -25.30
CA ALA A 561 25.31 -1.63 -25.28
C ALA A 561 25.99 -0.62 -24.36
N ILE A 562 26.68 -1.12 -23.33
CA ILE A 562 27.42 -0.30 -22.37
C ILE A 562 28.54 0.40 -23.15
N GLN A 563 28.30 1.67 -23.51
CA GLN A 563 29.35 2.55 -23.97
C GLN A 563 30.20 2.92 -22.76
N ILE A 564 31.26 2.14 -22.55
CA ILE A 564 32.35 2.53 -21.66
C ILE A 564 32.88 3.86 -22.21
N PRO A 565 32.85 4.96 -21.45
CA PRO A 565 33.45 6.20 -21.90
C PRO A 565 34.95 5.99 -22.06
N GLU A 566 35.50 6.28 -23.24
CA GLU A 566 36.95 6.29 -23.44
C GLU A 566 37.57 7.32 -22.48
N GLY A 567 38.59 6.89 -21.73
CA GLY A 567 39.15 7.69 -20.65
C GLY A 567 39.76 9.00 -21.17
N ASP A 568 39.39 10.11 -20.51
CA ASP A 568 39.94 11.43 -20.78
C ASP A 568 41.48 11.41 -20.64
N GLN A 569 42.19 11.50 -21.76
CA GLN A 569 43.64 11.55 -21.77
C GLN A 569 44.09 12.95 -21.36
N THR A 570 44.31 13.13 -20.05
CA THR A 570 44.91 14.31 -19.46
C THR A 570 46.17 14.71 -20.23
N GLN A 571 46.09 15.82 -20.97
CA GLN A 571 47.24 16.33 -21.73
C GLN A 571 48.27 16.91 -20.76
N GLU A 572 49.48 16.39 -20.85
CA GLU A 572 50.61 16.77 -20.01
C GLU A 572 51.28 18.03 -20.63
N GLU A 573 50.93 19.22 -20.12
CA GLU A 573 51.54 20.49 -20.56
C GLU A 573 53.00 20.59 -20.07
N THR A 574 53.93 19.99 -20.83
CA THR A 574 55.38 20.16 -20.62
C THR A 574 55.89 21.43 -21.31
N ASP A 575 55.83 22.56 -20.62
CA ASP A 575 56.32 23.86 -21.10
C ASP A 575 57.85 23.83 -21.37
N THR A 576 58.27 24.18 -22.61
CA THR A 576 59.69 24.36 -22.99
C THR A 576 59.85 25.40 -24.12
N PRO A 577 60.57 26.52 -23.90
CA PRO A 577 60.59 27.63 -24.86
C PRO A 577 61.87 27.73 -25.73
N GLU A 578 61.72 27.51 -27.05
CA GLU A 578 62.64 27.94 -28.13
C GLU A 578 61.86 27.88 -29.47
N SER A 579 62.17 28.61 -30.55
CA SER A 579 63.07 29.75 -30.75
C SER A 579 62.60 30.57 -31.98
N THR A 580 63.14 31.77 -32.19
CA THR A 580 62.79 32.69 -33.28
C THR A 580 63.05 32.16 -34.69
N ALA A 581 62.08 32.27 -35.61
CA ALA A 581 62.26 32.85 -36.96
C ALA A 581 60.96 33.01 -37.79
N GLN A 582 60.64 34.26 -38.17
CA GLN A 582 59.97 34.62 -39.43
C GLN A 582 60.99 34.53 -40.61
N PRO A 583 60.63 34.59 -41.92
CA PRO A 583 59.48 35.33 -42.49
C PRO A 583 58.78 34.78 -43.76
N THR A 584 57.74 35.50 -44.18
CA THR A 584 57.14 35.55 -45.55
C THR A 584 56.47 34.29 -46.12
N GLN A 585 55.43 34.41 -46.95
CA GLN A 585 54.87 35.61 -47.60
C GLN A 585 53.34 35.64 -47.53
#